data_AF-A0AAD1LT07-F1
#
_entry.id   AF-A0AAD1LT07-F1
#
_cell.length_a   1.000
_cell.length_b   1.000
_cell.length_c   1.000
_cell.angle_alpha   90.00
_cell.angle_beta   90.00
_cell.angle_gamma   90.00
#
_symmetry.space_group_name_H-M   'P 1'
#
loop_
_entity.id
_entity.type
_entity.pdbx_description
1 polymer ?
#
loop_
_entity_poly.entity_id
_entity_poly.type
_entity_poly.pdbx_seq_one_letter_code
_entity_poly.pdbx_strand_id
1 'polypeptide(L)'
;MDYLFIKTMHIISSTILFGTGIGTAFFMWWANKTGDLNATAYAARTTVIADLLFTTPTVIIQPVSGIILVNMLGYNYSDLWLTLTYIRYIIAGSC
;
A
#
# COMPACT_ATOMS: atom_id res chain seq x y z
N MET A 1 25.41 -4.51 -3.03
CA MET A 1 24.52 -4.15 -4.16
C MET A 1 23.08 -4.56 -3.86
N ASP A 2 22.85 -5.71 -3.21
CA ASP A 2 21.50 -6.22 -2.94
C ASP A 2 20.69 -5.37 -1.95
N TYR A 3 21.30 -4.85 -0.88
CA TYR A 3 20.59 -4.03 0.11
C TYR A 3 19.94 -2.78 -0.50
N LEU A 4 20.70 -1.99 -1.25
CA LEU A 4 20.20 -0.74 -1.84
C LEU A 4 19.08 -1.03 -2.84
N PHE A 5 19.22 -2.11 -3.62
CA PHE A 5 18.19 -2.54 -4.57
C PHE A 5 16.88 -2.93 -3.87
N ILE A 6 16.94 -3.78 -2.84
CA ILE A 6 15.75 -4.19 -2.07
C ILE A 6 15.13 -2.99 -1.35
N LYS A 7 15.95 -2.11 -0.77
CA LYS A 7 15.47 -0.88 -0.11
C LYS A 7 14.76 0.03 -1.10
N THR A 8 15.32 0.23 -2.28
CA THR A 8 14.68 1.03 -3.33
C THR A 8 13.36 0.41 -3.79
N MET A 9 13.31 -0.91 -3.99
CA MET A 9 12.06 -1.60 -4.32
C MET A 9 11.01 -1.46 -3.22
N HIS A 10 11.40 -1.56 -1.95
CA HIS A 10 10.52 -1.35 -0.81
C HIS A 10 9.95 0.07 -0.79
N ILE A 11 10.78 1.09 -1.01
CA ILE A 11 10.34 2.51 -1.04
C ILE A 11 9.44 2.77 -2.25
N ILE A 12 9.79 2.29 -3.44
CA ILE A 12 8.95 2.46 -4.63
C ILE A 12 7.59 1.80 -4.40
N SER A 13 7.58 0.56 -3.90
CA SER A 13 6.34 -0.13 -3.59
C SER A 13 5.48 0.62 -2.55
N SER A 14 6.08 1.25 -1.53
CA SER A 14 5.32 1.97 -0.51
C SER A 14 4.76 3.29 -1.06
N THR A 15 5.52 3.98 -1.92
CA THR A 15 5.05 5.19 -2.60
C THR A 15 3.90 4.90 -3.56
N ILE A 16 3.94 3.76 -4.28
CA ILE A 16 2.83 3.32 -5.13
C ILE A 16 1.61 3.02 -4.27
N LEU A 17 1.73 2.16 -3.25
CA LEU A 17 0.63 1.78 -2.37
C LEU A 17 -0.08 3.01 -1.77
N PHE A 18 0.70 3.93 -1.21
CA PHE A 18 0.17 5.13 -0.58
C PHE A 18 -0.42 6.12 -1.60
N GLY A 19 0.28 6.34 -2.71
CA GLY A 19 -0.14 7.26 -3.76
C GLY A 19 -1.42 6.81 -4.46
N THR A 20 -1.53 5.52 -4.80
CA THR A 20 -2.75 4.98 -5.43
C THR A 20 -3.92 5.01 -4.46
N GLY A 21 -3.71 4.64 -3.18
CA GLY A 21 -4.76 4.69 -2.16
C GLY A 21 -5.33 6.10 -1.96
N ILE A 22 -4.48 7.13 -1.90
CA ILE A 22 -4.95 8.52 -1.80
C ILE A 22 -5.69 8.94 -3.09
N GLY A 23 -5.13 8.61 -4.25
CA GLY A 23 -5.71 8.99 -5.54
C GLY A 23 -7.11 8.40 -5.75
N THR A 24 -7.29 7.09 -5.53
CA THR A 24 -8.57 6.42 -5.68
C THR A 24 -9.60 6.92 -4.66
N ALA A 25 -9.19 7.15 -3.41
CA ALA A 25 -10.05 7.74 -2.38
C ALA A 25 -10.50 9.16 -2.74
N PHE A 26 -9.59 9.99 -3.27
CA PHE A 26 -9.91 11.36 -3.71
C PHE A 26 -10.97 11.36 -4.82
N PHE A 27 -10.78 10.56 -5.87
CA PHE A 27 -11.75 10.50 -6.97
C PHE A 27 -13.09 9.92 -6.53
N MET A 28 -13.09 8.88 -5.69
CA MET A 28 -14.30 8.30 -5.13
C MET A 28 -15.08 9.32 -4.30
N TRP A 29 -14.39 10.08 -3.45
CA TRP A 29 -15.01 11.12 -2.61
C TRP A 29 -15.73 12.16 -3.45
N TRP A 30 -15.06 12.69 -4.48
CA TRP A 30 -15.64 13.70 -5.36
C TRP A 30 -16.77 13.15 -6.22
N ALA A 31 -16.63 11.92 -6.75
CA ALA A 31 -17.71 11.27 -7.47
C ALA A 31 -18.97 11.13 -6.61
N ASN A 32 -18.83 10.68 -5.36
CA ASN A 32 -19.95 10.60 -4.41
C ASN A 32 -20.61 11.96 -4.12
N LYS A 33 -19.84 13.06 -4.14
CA LYS A 33 -20.38 14.41 -3.91
C LYS A 33 -21.19 14.96 -5.09
N THR A 34 -21.02 14.43 -6.30
CA THR A 34 -21.78 14.90 -7.48
C THR A 34 -23.26 14.50 -7.45
N GLY A 35 -23.62 13.42 -6.75
CA GLY A 35 -24.96 12.84 -6.80
C GLY A 35 -25.30 12.09 -8.10
N ASP A 36 -24.35 12.00 -9.05
CA ASP A 36 -24.51 11.22 -10.28
C ASP A 36 -24.06 9.77 -10.06
N LEU A 37 -25.02 8.85 -10.15
CA LEU A 37 -24.78 7.41 -10.02
C LEU A 37 -23.78 6.87 -11.05
N ASN A 38 -23.75 7.44 -12.27
CA ASN A 38 -22.82 6.99 -13.31
C ASN A 38 -21.38 7.36 -12.95
N ALA A 39 -21.16 8.57 -12.43
CA ALA A 39 -19.85 9.03 -11.99
C ALA A 39 -19.32 8.18 -10.83
N THR A 40 -20.16 7.90 -9.82
CA THR A 40 -19.80 7.02 -8.70
C THR A 40 -19.51 5.60 -9.15
N ALA A 41 -20.33 5.03 -10.04
CA ALA A 41 -20.12 3.68 -10.56
C ALA A 41 -18.82 3.57 -11.37
N TYR A 42 -18.50 4.59 -12.17
CA TYR A 42 -17.24 4.65 -12.90
C TYR A 42 -16.05 4.72 -11.94
N ALA A 43 -16.08 5.64 -10.97
CA ALA A 43 -15.04 5.78 -9.95
C ALA A 43 -14.80 4.45 -9.21
N ALA A 44 -15.87 3.79 -8.77
CA ALA A 44 -15.78 2.49 -8.10
C ALA A 44 -15.15 1.40 -8.96
N ARG A 45 -15.57 1.27 -10.23
CA ARG A 45 -14.97 0.29 -11.15
C ARG A 45 -13.49 0.57 -11.38
N THR A 46 -13.11 1.83 -11.58
CA THR A 46 -11.71 2.19 -11.78
C THR A 46 -10.87 1.99 -10.53
N THR A 47 -11.42 2.23 -9.34
CA THR A 47 -10.74 1.96 -8.07
C THR A 47 -10.44 0.47 -7.90
N VAL A 48 -11.41 -0.41 -8.17
CA VAL A 48 -11.18 -1.87 -8.10
C VAL A 48 -10.07 -2.32 -9.05
N ILE A 49 -10.04 -1.77 -10.27
CA ILE A 49 -8.97 -2.07 -11.23
C ILE A 49 -7.62 -1.55 -10.72
N ALA A 50 -7.58 -0.33 -10.19
CA ALA A 50 -6.36 0.24 -9.62
C ALA A 50 -5.86 -0.57 -8.42
N ASP A 51 -6.75 -1.05 -7.56
CA ASP A 51 -6.40 -1.88 -6.41
C ASP A 51 -5.86 -3.24 -6.82
N LEU A 52 -6.42 -3.84 -7.88
CA LEU A 52 -5.89 -5.09 -8.41
C LEU A 52 -4.50 -4.91 -9.02
N LEU A 53 -4.28 -3.82 -9.76
CA LEU A 53 -3.03 -3.60 -10.50
C LEU A 53 -1.90 -3.04 -9.64
N PHE A 54 -2.20 -2.22 -8.63
CA PHE A 54 -1.18 -1.49 -7.86
C PHE A 54 -1.20 -1.83 -6.38
N THR A 55 -2.37 -1.84 -5.74
CA THR A 55 -2.48 -2.10 -4.29
C THR A 55 -2.16 -3.57 -3.98
N THR A 56 -2.69 -4.53 -4.73
CA THR A 56 -2.49 -5.97 -4.48
C THR A 56 -1.01 -6.39 -4.59
N PRO A 57 -0.26 -6.02 -5.65
CA PRO A 57 1.15 -6.38 -5.72
C PRO A 57 1.98 -5.71 -4.64
N THR A 58 1.71 -4.44 -4.34
CA THR A 58 2.45 -3.71 -3.30
C THR A 58 2.16 -4.27 -1.91
N VAL A 59 0.94 -4.74 -1.66
CA VAL A 59 0.58 -5.42 -0.40
C VAL A 59 1.39 -6.71 -0.17
N ILE A 60 1.86 -7.36 -1.24
CA ILE A 60 2.72 -8.55 -1.16
C ILE A 60 4.20 -8.14 -1.09
N ILE A 61 4.62 -7.18 -1.93
CA ILE A 61 6.01 -6.75 -2.01
C ILE A 61 6.48 -6.10 -0.71
N GLN A 62 5.63 -5.30 -0.04
CA GLN A 62 5.95 -4.62 1.21
C GLN A 62 6.44 -5.57 2.32
N PRO A 63 5.68 -6.60 2.75
CA PRO A 63 6.11 -7.49 3.82
C PRO A 63 7.31 -8.34 3.39
N VAL A 64 7.35 -8.83 2.15
CA VAL A 64 8.48 -9.64 1.65
C VAL A 64 9.78 -8.83 1.68
N SER A 65 9.78 -7.64 1.07
CA SER A 65 10.96 -6.77 1.07
C SER A 65 11.31 -6.24 2.47
N GLY A 66 10.31 -5.98 3.32
CA GLY A 66 10.50 -5.55 4.71
C GLY A 66 11.21 -6.62 5.56
N ILE A 67 10.77 -7.87 5.48
CA ILE A 67 11.40 -9.00 6.20
C ILE A 67 12.85 -9.20 5.72
N ILE A 68 13.10 -9.11 4.41
CA ILE A 68 14.47 -9.19 3.87
C ILE A 68 15.34 -8.06 4.46
N LEU A 69 14.83 -6.83 4.53
CA LEU A 69 15.57 -5.69 5.10
C LEU A 69 15.85 -5.86 6.59
N VAL A 70 14.89 -6.36 7.37
CA VAL A 70 15.07 -6.65 8.80
C VAL A 70 16.20 -7.66 9.00
N ASN A 71 16.22 -8.75 8.23
CA ASN A 71 17.30 -9.74 8.28
C ASN A 71 18.66 -9.16 7.87
N MET A 72 18.72 -8.35 6.81
CA MET A 72 19.97 -7.73 6.34
C MET A 72 20.57 -6.75 7.35
N LEU A 73 19.73 -6.06 8.11
CA LEU A 73 20.14 -5.06 9.10
C LEU A 73 20.35 -5.64 10.50
N GLY A 74 19.98 -6.90 10.73
CA GLY A 74 20.13 -7.58 12.02
C GLY A 74 19.22 -7.03 13.11
N TYR A 75 18.10 -6.40 12.75
CA TYR A 75 17.11 -5.92 13.73
C TYR A 75 16.37 -7.07 14.39
N ASN A 76 15.93 -6.87 15.63
CA ASN A 76 15.05 -7.82 16.28
C ASN A 76 13.62 -7.62 15.77
N TYR A 77 12.95 -8.69 15.36
CA TYR A 77 11.56 -8.65 14.91
C TYR A 77 10.59 -8.05 15.94
N SER A 78 10.93 -8.14 17.22
CA SER A 78 10.14 -7.60 18.34
C SER A 78 10.47 -6.14 18.69
N ASP A 79 11.35 -5.47 17.94
CA ASP A 79 11.58 -4.05 18.14
C ASP A 79 10.25 -3.29 18.06
N LEU A 80 10.02 -2.38 19.01
CA LEU A 80 8.71 -1.72 19.18
C LEU A 80 8.22 -1.05 17.89
N TRP A 81 9.12 -0.38 17.17
CA TRP A 81 8.79 0.32 15.94
C TRP A 81 8.40 -0.64 14.79
N LEU A 82 9.02 -1.82 14.73
CA LEU A 82 8.67 -2.88 13.78
C LEU A 82 7.32 -3.49 14.13
N THR A 83 7.11 -3.83 15.40
CA THR A 83 5.84 -4.38 15.88
C THR A 83 4.68 -3.43 15.60
N LEU A 84 4.84 -2.12 15.87
CA LEU A 84 3.85 -1.10 15.53
C LEU A 84 3.61 -1.01 14.03
N THR A 85 4.65 -1.17 13.21
CA THR A 85 4.52 -1.19 11.74
C THR A 85 3.69 -2.38 11.27
N TYR A 86 3.94 -3.57 11.78
CA TYR A 86 3.19 -4.78 11.42
C TYR A 86 1.71 -4.66 11.82
N ILE A 87 1.44 -4.17 13.04
CA ILE A 87 0.06 -3.97 13.51
C ILE A 87 -0.67 -2.96 12.62
N ARG A 88 -0.06 -1.81 12.33
CA ARG A 88 -0.65 -0.81 11.44
C ARG A 88 -0.89 -1.35 10.04
N TYR A 89 0.01 -2.18 9.53
CA TYR A 89 -0.12 -2.81 8.23
C TYR A 89 -1.32 -3.76 8.16
N ILE A 90 -1.50 -4.60 9.20
CA ILE A 90 -2.65 -5.52 9.30
C ILE A 90 -3.96 -4.74 9.43
N ILE A 91 -3.98 -3.70 10.27
CA ILE A 91 -5.17 -2.84 10.42
C ILE A 91 -5.54 -2.22 9.07
N ALA A 92 -4.56 -1.65 8.36
CA ALA A 92 -4.80 -1.04 7.05
C ALA A 92 -5.34 -2.05 6.02
N GLY A 93 -4.83 -3.28 6.01
CA GLY A 93 -5.30 -4.33 5.09
C GLY A 93 -6.65 -4.97 5.47
N SER A 94 -7.14 -4.75 6.70
CA SER A 94 -8.43 -5.28 7.17
C SER A 94 -9.63 -4.37 6.91
N CYS A 95 -9.38 -3.12 6.50
CA CYS A 95 -10.38 -2.13 6.13
C CYS A 95 -10.82 -2.29 4.68
#